data_AF-A0A392NL61-F1
#
_entry.id   AF-A0A392NL61-F1
#
_cell.length_a   1.000
_cell.length_b   1.000
_cell.length_c   1.000
_cell.angle_alpha   90.00
_cell.angle_beta   90.00
_cell.angle_gamma   90.00
#
_symmetry.space_group_name_H-M   'P 1'
#
loop_
_entity.id
_entity.type
_entity.pdbx_description
1 polymer ?
#
loop_
_entity_poly.entity_id
_entity_poly.type
_entity_poly.pdbx_seq_one_letter_code
_entity_poly.pdbx_strand_id
1 'polypeptide(L)' 'VMDRLPEARIAIIGDGPYREELEKLLEGLPAVFTGMLSGEELSQAYASGDVFIMPSESETLGQVVLEA' A
#
# COMPACT_ATOMS: atom_id res chain seq x y z
N VAL A 1 3.76 0.89 -13.47
CA VAL A 1 3.89 -0.52 -13.01
C VAL A 1 2.84 -1.38 -13.68
N MET A 2 1.56 -1.04 -13.56
CA MET A 2 0.43 -1.82 -14.10
C MET A 2 0.51 -2.04 -15.63
N ASP A 3 0.92 -1.04 -16.42
CA ASP A 3 1.09 -1.22 -17.87
C ASP A 3 2.20 -2.23 -18.26
N ARG A 4 3.14 -2.48 -17.35
CA ARG A 4 4.27 -3.39 -17.57
C ARG A 4 4.09 -4.75 -16.90
N LEU A 5 3.21 -4.83 -15.90
CA LEU A 5 2.90 -6.03 -15.12
C LEU A 5 1.37 -6.13 -14.96
N PRO A 6 0.64 -6.56 -16.02
CA PRO A 6 -0.82 -6.57 -16.01
C PRO A 6 -1.42 -7.55 -14.99
N GLU A 7 -0.64 -8.53 -14.55
CA GLU A 7 -1.03 -9.51 -13.52
C GLU A 7 -0.77 -9.01 -12.08
N ALA A 8 -0.09 -7.87 -11.92
CA ALA A 8 0.17 -7.31 -10.60
C ALA A 8 -1.13 -6.87 -9.92
N ARG A 9 -1.21 -7.08 -8.61
CA ARG A 9 -2.30 -6.58 -7.77
C ARG A 9 -1.72 -5.59 -6.77
N ILE A 10 -2.46 -4.53 -6.49
CA ILE A 10 -2.00 -3.47 -5.59
C ILE A 10 -2.81 -3.55 -4.29
N ALA A 11 -2.11 -3.64 -3.15
CA ALA A 11 -2.71 -3.40 -1.85
C ALA A 11 -2.24 -2.03 -1.34
N ILE A 12 -3.18 -1.16 -0.97
CA ILE A 12 -2.93 0.13 -0.33
C ILE A 12 -3.35 0.03 1.12
N ILE A 13 -2.35 0.16 1.99
CA ILE A 13 -2.53 0.12 3.44
C ILE A 13 -2.56 1.56 3.96
N GLY A 14 -3.63 1.91 4.66
CA GLY A 14 -3.86 3.23 5.26
C GLY A 14 -5.06 3.99 4.69
N ASP A 15 -5.46 5.03 5.44
CA ASP A 15 -6.60 5.92 5.15
C ASP A 15 -6.15 7.38 5.00
N GLY A 16 -5.02 7.58 4.32
CA GLY A 16 -4.46 8.91 4.11
C GLY A 16 -5.46 9.86 3.42
N PRO A 17 -5.23 11.19 3.51
CA PRO A 17 -6.14 12.20 2.98
C PRO A 17 -6.41 12.06 1.47
N TYR A 18 -5.50 11.42 0.74
CA TYR A 18 -5.63 11.17 -0.71
C TYR A 18 -6.40 9.89 -1.06
N ARG A 19 -7.01 9.18 -0.09
CA ARG A 19 -7.70 7.91 -0.34
C ARG A 19 -8.72 8.01 -1.47
N GLU A 20 -9.62 9.00 -1.43
CA GLU A 20 -10.67 9.14 -2.45
C GLU A 20 -10.09 9.42 -3.85
N GLU A 21 -8.99 10.16 -3.93
CA GLU A 21 -8.32 10.44 -5.20
C GLU A 21 -7.65 9.18 -5.77
N LEU A 22 -7.03 8.38 -4.90
CA LEU A 22 -6.41 7.11 -5.27
C LEU A 22 -7.45 6.07 -5.69
N GLU A 23 -8.59 5.98 -5.00
CA GLU A 23 -9.69 5.08 -5.38
C GLU A 23 -10.19 5.40 -6.79
N LYS A 24 -10.35 6.68 -7.13
CA LYS A 24 -10.72 7.11 -8.50
C LYS A 24 -9.62 6.83 -9.52
N LEU A 25 -8.36 7.07 -9.16
CA LEU A 25 -7.22 6.82 -10.06
C LEU A 25 -7.04 5.34 -10.39
N LEU A 26 -7.37 4.46 -9.44
CA LEU A 26 -7.22 3.02 -9.56
C LEU A 26 -8.53 2.31 -9.93
N GLU A 27 -9.57 3.05 -10.30
CA GLU A 27 -10.85 2.48 -10.71
C GLU A 27 -10.66 1.55 -11.92
N GLY A 28 -11.16 0.32 -11.81
CA GLY A 28 -11.01 -0.71 -12.85
C GLY A 28 -9.67 -1.45 -12.85
N LEU A 29 -8.74 -1.10 -11.96
CA LEU A 29 -7.50 -1.86 -11.73
C LEU A 29 -7.66 -2.85 -10.57
N PRO A 30 -6.87 -3.93 -10.51
CA PRO A 30 -6.90 -4.89 -9.41
C PRO A 30 -6.22 -4.32 -8.16
N ALA A 31 -6.85 -3.33 -7.55
CA ALA A 31 -6.40 -2.64 -6.34
C ALA A 31 -7.35 -2.90 -5.16
N VAL A 32 -6.79 -3.08 -3.96
CA VAL A 32 -7.54 -3.18 -2.70
C VAL A 32 -7.04 -2.14 -1.71
N PHE A 33 -7.96 -1.44 -1.05
CA PHE A 33 -7.68 -0.52 0.03
C PHE A 33 -8.03 -1.21 1.35
N THR A 34 -7.02 -1.51 2.16
CA THR A 34 -7.23 -2.25 3.42
C THR A 34 -7.69 -1.35 4.56
N GLY A 35 -7.55 -0.02 4.40
CA GLY A 35 -7.61 0.93 5.49
C GLY A 35 -6.38 0.86 6.40
N MET A 36 -6.41 1.56 7.53
CA MET A 36 -5.34 1.55 8.52
C MET A 36 -5.18 0.16 9.16
N LEU A 37 -3.99 -0.43 9.04
CA LEU A 37 -3.61 -1.67 9.74
C LEU A 37 -2.53 -1.35 10.80
N SER A 38 -2.41 -2.20 11.82
CA SER A 38 -1.39 -2.06 12.86
C SER A 38 -1.05 -3.41 13.49
N GLY A 39 0.12 -3.51 14.14
CA GLY A 39 0.56 -4.72 14.82
C GLY A 39 0.63 -5.92 13.88
N GLU A 40 0.12 -7.07 14.33
CA GLU A 40 0.19 -8.33 13.58
C GLU A 40 -0.45 -8.22 12.18
N GLU A 41 -1.57 -7.52 12.04
CA GLU A 41 -2.26 -7.39 10.75
C GLU A 41 -1.41 -6.61 9.73
N LEU A 42 -0.66 -5.61 10.19
CA LEU A 42 0.27 -4.87 9.36
C LEU A 42 1.45 -5.75 8.95
N SER A 43 2.05 -6.48 9.90
CA SER A 43 3.14 -7.41 9.64
C SER A 43 2.75 -8.49 8.63
N GLN A 44 1.55 -9.07 8.76
CA GLN A 44 1.02 -10.06 7.83
C GLN A 44 0.81 -9.47 6.43
N ALA A 45 0.31 -8.24 6.35
CA ALA A 45 0.13 -7.56 5.08
C ALA A 45 1.48 -7.32 4.37
N TYR A 46 2.52 -6.88 5.10
CA TYR A 46 3.86 -6.73 4.56
C TYR A 46 4.48 -8.06 4.12
N ALA A 47 4.35 -9.10 4.93
CA ALA A 47 4.85 -10.44 4.60
C ALA A 47 4.13 -11.09 3.40
N SER A 48 2.91 -10.63 3.06
CA SER A 48 2.13 -11.18 1.95
C SER A 48 2.49 -10.61 0.57
N GLY A 49 3.24 -9.52 0.51
CA GLY A 49 3.59 -8.84 -0.74
C GLY A 49 4.92 -9.29 -1.33
N ASP A 50 5.00 -9.37 -2.66
CA ASP A 50 6.29 -9.59 -3.36
C ASP A 50 7.19 -8.35 -3.34
N VAL A 51 6.58 -7.16 -3.26
CA VAL A 51 7.27 -5.86 -3.29
C VAL A 51 6.55 -4.88 -2.37
N PHE A 52 7.31 -4.20 -1.52
CA PHE A 52 6.84 -3.09 -0.70
C PHE A 52 7.21 -1.74 -1.32
N ILE A 53 6.26 -0.80 -1.38
CA ILE A 53 6.48 0.55 -1.93
C ILE A 53 5.91 1.58 -0.94
N MET A 54 6.76 2.46 -0.41
CA MET A 54 6.37 3.61 0.40
C MET A 54 6.88 4.90 -0.25
N PRO A 55 6.08 5.57 -1.10
CA PRO A 55 6.52 6.76 -1.82
C PRO A 55 6.37 8.06 -1.00
N SER A 56 6.43 7.99 0.34
CA SER A 56 6.34 9.17 1.21
C SER A 56 7.68 9.91 1.26
N GLU A 57 7.67 11.22 1.03
CA GLU A 57 8.84 12.09 1.25
C GLU A 57 9.09 12.39 2.74
N SER A 58 8.06 12.20 3.57
CA SER A 58 8.08 12.56 4.99
C SER A 58 8.18 11.29 5.83
N GLU A 59 9.39 10.99 6.28
CA GLU A 59 9.66 9.94 7.25
C GLU A 59 10.24 10.61 8.49
N THR A 60 9.44 10.78 9.56
CA THR A 60 9.95 11.36 10.80
C THR A 60 10.70 10.34 11.67
N LEU A 61 10.45 9.03 11.52
CA LEU A 61 11.03 7.99 12.40
C LEU A 61 11.30 6.61 11.79
N GLY A 62 11.13 6.37 10.48
CA GLY A 62 11.60 5.11 9.86
C GLY A 62 10.94 3.81 10.36
N GLN A 63 9.83 3.87 11.10
CA GLN A 63 9.25 2.68 11.73
C GLN A 63 8.66 1.68 10.73
N VAL A 64 8.21 2.15 9.57
CA VAL A 64 7.63 1.29 8.53
C VAL A 64 8.66 0.34 7.90
N VAL A 65 9.92 0.75 7.80
CA VAL A 65 11.01 -0.09 7.24
C VAL A 65 11.48 -1.15 8.24
N LEU A 66 11.30 -0.94 9.55
CA LEU A 66 11.68 -1.93 10.57
C LEU A 66 10.64 -3.05 10.74
N GLU A 67 9.41 -2.85 10.23
CA GLU A 67 8.30 -3.81 10.34
C GLU A 67 8.07 -4.62 9.05
N ALA A 68 8.69 -4.22 7.92
CA ALA A 68 8.65 -4.90 6.64
C ALA A 68 9.83 -5.88 6.46
#